data_AF-A0A2V8IZE1-F1
#
_entry.id   AF-A0A2V8IZE1-F1
#
_cell.length_a   1.000
_cell.length_b   1.000
_cell.length_c   1.000
_cell.angle_alpha   90.00
_cell.angle_beta   90.00
_cell.angle_gamma   90.00
#
_symmetry.space_group_name_H-M   'P 1'
#
loop_
_entity.id
_entity.type
_entity.pdbx_description
1 polymer ?
#
loop_
_entity_poly.entity_id
_entity_poly.type
_entity_poly.pdbx_seq_one_letter_code
_entity_poly.pdbx_strand_id
1 'polypeptide(L)'
;MVTVATLAVTAVYVVRRGFSAREEPNAAETFLARQLRHIAVPRRARQMANPVSASPEMLADAMAHFADHCAICHGNDGSGNAPIGKGL
;
A
#
# COMPACT_ATOMS: atom_id res chain seq x y z
N MET A 1 -25.35 11.84 -23.43
CA MET A 1 -25.89 12.55 -22.25
C MET A 1 -25.60 11.79 -20.95
N VAL A 2 -25.92 10.49 -20.85
CA VAL A 2 -25.69 9.68 -19.64
C VAL A 2 -24.21 9.67 -19.23
N THR A 3 -23.28 9.42 -20.15
CA THR A 3 -21.82 9.42 -19.87
C THR A 3 -21.30 10.74 -19.32
N VAL A 4 -21.74 11.87 -19.89
CA VAL A 4 -21.36 13.21 -19.43
C VAL A 4 -21.90 13.48 -18.02
N ALA A 5 -23.15 13.08 -17.75
CA ALA A 5 -23.74 13.19 -16.42
C ALA A 5 -23.01 12.32 -15.39
N THR A 6 -22.65 11.07 -15.73
CA THR A 6 -21.91 10.19 -14.83
C THR A 6 -20.52 10.76 -14.49
N LEU A 7 -19.78 11.24 -15.50
CA LEU A 7 -18.48 11.86 -15.29
C LEU A 7 -18.58 13.11 -14.42
N ALA A 8 -19.59 13.96 -14.64
CA ALA A 8 -19.81 15.16 -13.83
C ALA A 8 -20.13 14.80 -12.36
N VAL A 9 -20.98 13.80 -12.13
CA VAL A 9 -21.34 13.33 -10.77
C VAL A 9 -20.11 12.74 -10.06
N THR A 10 -19.34 11.88 -10.73
CA THR A 10 -18.10 11.33 -10.16
C THR A 10 -17.09 12.43 -9.86
N ALA A 11 -16.91 13.41 -10.75
CA ALA A 11 -16.02 14.54 -10.53
C ALA A 11 -16.44 15.39 -9.32
N VAL A 12 -17.74 15.71 -9.19
CA VAL A 12 -18.27 16.46 -8.03
C VAL A 12 -18.09 15.65 -6.74
N TYR A 13 -18.35 14.34 -6.77
CA TYR A 13 -18.13 13.46 -5.62
C TYR A 13 -16.66 13.44 -5.18
N VAL A 14 -15.73 13.25 -6.12
CA VAL A 14 -14.28 13.23 -5.84
C VAL A 14 -13.79 14.59 -5.33
N VAL A 15 -14.22 15.70 -5.93
CA VAL A 15 -13.82 17.05 -5.49
C VAL A 15 -14.37 17.39 -4.10
N ARG A 16 -15.57 16.90 -3.74
CA ARG A 16 -16.21 17.19 -2.45
C ARG A 16 -15.76 16.30 -1.31
N ARG A 17 -15.57 14.99 -1.53
CA ARG A 17 -15.07 14.07 -0.50
C ARG A 17 -13.54 14.04 -0.41
N GLY A 18 -12.85 14.37 -1.50
CA GLY A 18 -11.40 14.21 -1.59
C GLY A 18 -10.97 12.74 -1.60
N PHE A 19 -9.66 12.53 -1.49
CA PHE A 19 -9.07 11.23 -1.25
C PHE A 19 -8.61 11.18 0.20
N SER A 20 -9.02 10.16 0.94
CA SER A 20 -8.59 9.95 2.32
C SER A 20 -7.59 8.80 2.35
N ALA A 21 -6.42 9.04 2.96
CA ALA A 21 -5.47 7.97 3.25
C ALA A 21 -5.88 7.14 4.49
N ARG A 22 -6.90 7.59 5.23
CA ARG A 22 -7.34 6.98 6.50
C ARG A 22 -8.62 6.17 6.36
N GLU A 23 -9.43 6.44 5.33
CA GLU A 23 -10.64 5.66 5.07
C GLU A 23 -10.26 4.35 4.39
N GLU A 24 -10.95 3.27 4.78
CA GLU A 24 -10.72 1.97 4.17
C GLU A 24 -11.23 1.98 2.71
N PRO A 25 -10.36 1.71 1.72
CA PRO A 25 -10.73 1.79 0.32
C PRO A 25 -11.72 0.68 -0.03
N ASN A 26 -12.69 1.00 -0.88
CA ASN A 26 -13.59 -0.03 -1.41
C ASN A 26 -12.89 -0.94 -2.43
N ALA A 27 -13.58 -2.00 -2.86
CA ALA A 27 -13.01 -2.98 -3.79
C ALA A 27 -12.62 -2.37 -5.16
N ALA A 28 -13.40 -1.43 -5.68
CA ALA A 28 -13.11 -0.79 -6.97
C ALA A 28 -11.87 0.11 -6.88
N GLU A 29 -11.78 0.90 -5.80
CA GLU A 29 -10.61 1.72 -5.53
C GLU A 29 -9.35 0.86 -5.34
N THR A 30 -9.43 -0.20 -4.53
CA THR A 30 -8.32 -1.14 -4.32
C THR A 30 -7.85 -1.76 -5.63
N PHE A 31 -8.78 -2.19 -6.48
CA PHE A 31 -8.46 -2.76 -7.79
C PHE A 31 -7.74 -1.73 -8.67
N LEU A 32 -8.33 -0.54 -8.86
CA LEU A 32 -7.78 0.50 -9.71
C LEU A 32 -6.41 0.97 -9.21
N ALA A 33 -6.26 1.21 -7.90
CA ALA A 33 -4.99 1.61 -7.29
C ALA A 33 -3.89 0.58 -7.52
N ARG A 34 -4.19 -0.72 -7.37
CA ARG A 34 -3.23 -1.80 -7.63
C ARG A 34 -2.82 -1.87 -9.10
N GLN A 35 -3.75 -1.68 -10.03
CA GLN A 35 -3.46 -1.66 -11.48
C GLN A 35 -2.61 -0.46 -11.86
N LEU A 36 -2.99 0.75 -11.42
CA LEU A 36 -2.24 1.97 -11.69
C LEU A 36 -0.82 1.90 -11.14
N ARG A 37 -0.64 1.41 -9.90
CA ARG A 37 0.69 1.16 -9.32
C ARG A 37 1.50 0.18 -10.17
N HIS A 38 0.88 -0.90 -10.65
CA HIS A 38 1.59 -1.88 -11.49
C HIS A 38 2.06 -1.27 -12.81
N ILE A 39 1.23 -0.43 -13.44
CA ILE A 39 1.58 0.27 -14.69
C ILE A 39 2.70 1.28 -14.45
N ALA A 40 2.65 2.00 -13.33
CA ALA A 40 3.60 3.07 -13.00
C ALA A 40 5.03 2.57 -12.71
N VAL A 41 5.20 1.38 -12.15
CA VAL A 41 6.55 0.85 -11.82
C VAL A 41 7.19 0.23 -13.08
N PRO A 42 8.32 0.71 -13.61
CA PRO A 42 8.92 0.16 -14.83
C PRO A 42 9.26 -1.33 -14.74
N ARG A 43 9.11 -2.07 -15.85
CA ARG A 43 9.41 -3.53 -15.92
C ARG A 43 10.77 -3.90 -15.34
N ARG A 44 11.81 -3.11 -15.66
CA ARG A 44 13.17 -3.31 -15.15
C ARG A 44 13.21 -3.31 -13.64
N ALA A 45 12.60 -2.32 -12.99
CA ALA A 45 12.56 -2.21 -11.53
C ALA A 45 11.79 -3.39 -10.90
N ARG A 46 10.66 -3.80 -11.51
CA ARG A 46 9.86 -4.95 -11.02
C ARG A 46 10.61 -6.28 -11.08
N GLN A 47 11.59 -6.41 -11.97
CA GLN A 47 12.35 -7.64 -12.19
C GLN A 47 13.72 -7.62 -11.50
N MET A 48 14.04 -6.54 -10.76
CA MET A 48 15.27 -6.51 -9.98
C MET A 48 15.22 -7.55 -8.87
N ALA A 49 16.25 -8.40 -8.82
CA ALA A 49 16.49 -9.27 -7.68
C ALA A 49 17.06 -8.43 -6.52
N ASN A 50 16.79 -8.85 -5.29
CA ASN A 50 17.51 -8.32 -4.14
C ASN A 50 18.99 -8.71 -4.27
N PRO A 51 19.93 -7.74 -4.29
CA PRO A 51 21.35 -8.05 -4.38
C PRO A 51 21.89 -8.73 -3.11
N VAL A 52 21.16 -8.64 -2.00
CA VAL A 52 21.51 -9.30 -0.73
C VAL A 52 20.88 -10.69 -0.71
N SER A 53 21.71 -11.72 -0.47
CA SER A 53 21.23 -13.09 -0.32
C SER A 53 20.45 -13.27 0.98
N ALA A 54 19.39 -14.08 0.94
CA ALA A 54 18.61 -14.44 2.11
C ALA A 54 19.27 -15.61 2.88
N SER A 55 20.51 -15.41 3.36
CA SER A 55 21.16 -16.40 4.23
C SER A 55 20.48 -16.44 5.61
N PRO A 56 20.62 -17.54 6.37
CA PRO A 56 20.05 -17.62 7.73
C PRO A 56 20.51 -16.48 8.64
N GLU A 57 21.78 -16.08 8.54
CA GLU A 57 22.37 -14.99 9.31
C GLU A 57 21.75 -13.64 8.91
N MET A 58 21.66 -13.37 7.60
CA MET A 58 21.02 -12.14 7.10
C MET A 58 19.54 -12.04 7.49
N LEU A 59 18.83 -13.17 7.52
CA LEU A 59 17.43 -13.21 7.94
C LEU A 59 17.30 -12.99 9.45
N ALA A 60 18.19 -13.54 10.27
CA ALA A 60 18.19 -13.31 11.72
C ALA A 60 18.40 -11.82 12.03
N ASP A 61 19.38 -11.19 11.39
CA ASP A 61 19.65 -9.75 11.54
C ASP A 61 18.47 -8.90 11.06
N ALA A 62 17.88 -9.25 9.91
CA ALA A 62 16.71 -8.55 9.39
C ALA A 62 15.48 -8.66 10.32
N MET A 63 15.26 -9.82 10.94
CA MET A 63 14.18 -10.03 11.91
C MET A 63 14.39 -9.20 13.18
N ALA A 64 15.62 -9.16 13.70
CA ALA A 64 15.95 -8.31 14.85
C ALA A 64 15.74 -6.83 14.53
N HIS A 65 16.21 -6.38 13.36
CA HIS A 65 16.04 -5.00 12.91
C HIS A 65 14.55 -4.63 12.74
N PHE A 66 13.75 -5.51 12.14
CA PHE A 66 12.32 -5.30 11.97
C PHE A 66 11.58 -5.21 13.30
N ALA A 67 11.90 -6.09 14.26
CA ALA A 67 11.30 -6.07 15.59
C ALA A 67 11.60 -4.77 16.34
N ASP A 68 12.81 -4.23 16.17
CA ASP A 68 13.26 -3.01 16.85
C ASP A 68 12.67 -1.72 16.23
N HIS A 69 12.52 -1.67 14.89
CA HIS A 69 12.17 -0.42 14.19
C HIS A 69 10.77 -0.39 13.56
N CYS A 70 10.26 -1.54 13.12
CA CYS A 70 9.08 -1.59 12.23
C CYS A 70 7.86 -2.15 12.96
N ALA A 71 8.07 -3.13 13.84
CA ALA A 71 7.00 -3.87 14.50
C ALA A 71 6.13 -3.02 15.42
N ILE A 72 6.62 -1.86 15.86
CA ILE A 72 5.85 -0.89 16.65
C ILE A 72 4.55 -0.45 15.96
N CYS A 73 4.55 -0.35 14.62
CA CYS A 73 3.39 -0.03 13.81
C CYS A 73 2.87 -1.24 13.02
N HIS A 74 3.76 -2.11 12.53
CA HIS A 74 3.38 -3.22 11.65
C HIS A 74 3.08 -4.54 12.37
N GLY A 75 3.32 -4.64 13.68
CA GLY A 75 3.25 -5.90 14.44
C GLY A 75 4.43 -6.82 14.11
N ASN A 76 4.82 -7.69 15.04
CA ASN A 76 5.93 -8.64 14.83
C ASN A 76 5.64 -9.67 13.72
N ASP A 77 4.38 -9.90 13.40
CA ASP A 77 3.94 -10.77 12.31
C ASP A 77 3.70 -10.01 10.99
N GLY A 78 3.91 -8.69 10.97
CA GLY A 78 3.66 -7.83 9.81
C GLY A 78 2.19 -7.62 9.47
N SER A 79 1.25 -8.01 10.34
CA SER A 79 -0.19 -7.91 10.06
C SER A 79 -0.74 -6.48 10.07
N GLY A 80 0.02 -5.51 10.59
CA GLY A 80 -0.46 -4.16 10.88
C GLY A 80 -1.32 -4.06 12.14
N ASN A 81 -1.56 -5.18 12.85
CA ASN A 81 -2.30 -5.19 14.11
C ASN A 81 -1.40 -4.84 15.29
N ALA A 82 -0.87 -3.62 15.30
CA ALA A 82 -0.17 -3.05 16.45
C ALA A 82 -1.03 -1.96 17.12
N PRO A 83 -0.80 -1.64 18.42
CA PRO A 83 -1.53 -0.58 19.10
C PRO A 83 -1.48 0.78 18.38
N ILE A 84 -0.37 1.09 17.71
CA ILE A 84 -0.20 2.32 16.91
C ILE A 84 -0.61 2.12 15.44
N GLY A 85 -0.59 0.88 14.94
CA GLY A 85 -0.78 0.56 13.52
C GLY A 85 -2.17 0.82 12.95
N LYS A 86 -3.22 0.81 13.79
CA LYS A 86 -4.62 0.93 13.33
C LYS A 86 -5.09 2.38 13.07
N GLY A 87 -4.24 3.37 13.34
CA GLY A 87 -4.61 4.80 13.31
C GLY A 87 -3.73 5.71 12.45
N LEU A 88 -2.75 5.13 11.74
CA LEU A 88 -1.95 5.81 10.72
C LEU A 88 -2.57 5.59 9.34
#